data_AF-A0A6L3EP58-F1
#
_entry.id   AF-A0A6L3EP58-F1
#
_cell.length_a   1.000
_cell.length_b   1.000
_cell.length_c   1.000
_cell.angle_alpha   90.00
_cell.angle_beta   90.00
_cell.angle_gamma   90.00
#
_symmetry.space_group_name_H-M   'P 1'
#
loop_
_entity.id
_entity.type
_entity.pdbx_description
1 polymer ?
#
loop_
_entity_poly.entity_id
_entity_poly.type
_entity_poly.pdbx_seq_one_letter_code
_entity_poly.pdbx_strand_id
1 'polypeptide(L)'
;MFLLSSIVYSQDFEEGIHYRVLDERQTTQTGDRIEVRELFWYHCPHCYSLERPLREWVETMPESAEFISMPAILGDSWEFHARVYYTLE
;
A
#
# COMPACT_ATOMS: atom_id res chain seq x y z
N MET A 1 -18.03 -25.50 -30.95
CA MET A 1 -17.76 -24.22 -30.25
C MET A 1 -16.57 -24.46 -29.34
N PHE A 2 -15.36 -24.25 -29.86
CA PHE A 2 -14.10 -24.44 -29.13
C PHE A 2 -13.97 -23.31 -28.10
N LEU A 3 -13.97 -23.68 -26.82
CA LEU A 3 -13.64 -22.77 -25.71
C LEU A 3 -12.14 -22.48 -25.80
N LEU A 4 -11.79 -21.31 -26.33
CA LEU A 4 -10.44 -20.76 -26.22
C LEU A 4 -10.24 -20.36 -24.74
N SER A 5 -9.63 -21.24 -23.96
CA SER A 5 -9.07 -20.89 -22.66
C SER A 5 -7.98 -19.84 -22.87
N SER A 6 -8.25 -18.61 -22.47
CA SER A 6 -7.22 -17.57 -22.35
C SER A 6 -6.17 -18.05 -21.37
N ILE A 7 -4.93 -18.17 -21.83
CA ILE A 7 -3.77 -18.41 -20.97
C ILE A 7 -3.59 -17.13 -20.15
N VAL A 8 -3.90 -17.20 -18.85
CA VAL A 8 -3.59 -16.11 -17.92
C VAL A 8 -2.09 -16.17 -17.67
N TYR A 9 -1.36 -15.17 -18.15
CA TYR A 9 0.03 -14.97 -17.79
C TYR A 9 0.05 -14.31 -16.40
N SER A 10 0.55 -15.04 -15.40
CA SER A 10 1.02 -14.40 -14.18
C SER A 10 2.24 -13.57 -14.54
N GLN A 11 2.24 -12.27 -14.24
CA GLN A 11 3.50 -11.53 -14.28
C GLN A 11 4.34 -12.01 -13.09
N ASP A 12 5.51 -12.56 -13.39
CA ASP A 12 6.47 -12.90 -12.34
C ASP A 12 7.09 -11.61 -11.80
N PHE A 13 7.03 -11.43 -10.48
CA PHE A 13 7.65 -10.30 -9.81
C PHE A 13 9.07 -10.65 -9.38
N GLU A 14 10.04 -9.93 -9.93
CA GLU A 14 11.46 -10.09 -9.61
C GLU A 14 11.90 -9.19 -8.44
N GLU A 15 12.55 -9.79 -7.43
CA GLU A 15 13.21 -9.07 -6.33
C GLU A 15 14.34 -8.19 -6.86
N GLY A 16 14.46 -6.98 -6.31
CA GLY A 16 15.43 -5.97 -6.74
C GLY A 16 14.96 -5.11 -7.93
N ILE A 17 13.91 -5.54 -8.64
CA ILE A 17 13.26 -4.77 -9.71
C ILE A 17 11.92 -4.21 -9.23
N HIS A 18 10.99 -5.09 -8.84
CA HIS A 18 9.62 -4.70 -8.51
C HIS A 18 9.42 -4.47 -7.01
N TYR A 19 10.14 -5.21 -6.18
CA TYR A 19 10.09 -5.11 -4.72
C TYR A 19 11.45 -5.40 -4.10
N ARG A 20 11.56 -5.13 -2.81
CA ARG A 20 12.70 -5.55 -1.99
C ARG A 20 12.17 -6.20 -0.73
N VAL A 21 12.79 -7.30 -0.32
CA VAL A 21 12.55 -7.85 1.02
C VAL A 21 13.28 -6.96 2.02
N LEU A 22 12.58 -6.53 3.07
CA LEU A 22 13.21 -5.78 4.15
C LEU A 22 14.06 -6.74 4.99
N ASP A 23 15.27 -6.32 5.35
CA ASP A 23 16.17 -7.10 6.22
C ASP A 23 15.53 -7.35 7.59
N GLU A 24 14.80 -6.35 8.09
CA GLU A 24 14.07 -6.42 9.36
C GLU A 24 12.57 -6.50 9.11
N ARG A 25 11.95 -7.57 9.61
CA ARG A 25 10.49 -7.72 9.59
C ARG A 25 9.85 -6.64 10.44
N GLN A 26 8.93 -5.90 9.83
CA GLN A 26 8.12 -4.91 10.53
C GLN A 26 6.96 -5.60 11.26
N THR A 27 6.64 -5.15 12.46
CA THR A 27 5.47 -5.62 13.19
C THR A 27 4.21 -5.16 12.49
N THR A 28 3.29 -6.07 12.25
CA THR A 28 1.96 -5.78 11.69
C THR A 28 0.93 -5.58 12.80
N GLN A 29 -0.14 -4.84 12.50
CA GLN A 29 -1.26 -4.57 13.41
C GLN A 29 -2.57 -5.28 13.01
N THR A 30 -2.55 -6.03 11.91
CA THR A 30 -3.71 -6.66 11.26
C THR A 30 -3.97 -8.11 11.72
N GLY A 31 -3.23 -8.61 12.71
CA GLY A 31 -3.33 -9.98 13.20
C GLY A 31 -2.93 -10.99 12.13
N ASP A 32 -3.84 -11.93 11.83
CA ASP A 32 -3.62 -12.98 10.84
C ASP A 32 -3.81 -12.52 9.38
N ARG A 33 -4.33 -11.29 9.17
CA ARG A 33 -4.50 -10.72 7.82
C ARG A 33 -3.19 -10.16 7.27
N ILE A 34 -3.03 -10.23 5.96
CA ILE A 34 -1.89 -9.61 5.25
C ILE A 34 -2.03 -8.09 5.32
N GLU A 35 -1.07 -7.44 5.96
CA GLU A 35 -1.02 -5.98 6.02
C GLU A 35 -0.43 -5.40 4.72
N VAL A 36 -1.17 -4.50 4.09
CA VAL A 36 -0.65 -3.64 3.01
C VAL A 36 -0.59 -2.22 3.54
N ARG A 37 0.62 -1.69 3.71
CA ARG A 37 0.84 -0.36 4.30
C ARG A 37 1.33 0.64 3.28
N GLU A 38 0.68 1.79 3.20
CA GLU A 38 1.18 2.94 2.45
C GLU A 38 1.81 3.96 3.41
N LEU A 39 3.02 4.42 3.08
CA LEU A 39 3.62 5.59 3.71
C LEU A 39 3.39 6.81 2.82
N PHE A 40 2.65 7.80 3.31
CA PHE A 40 2.27 8.98 2.51
C PHE A 40 2.54 10.31 3.24
N TRP A 41 2.48 11.41 2.50
CA TRP A 41 2.52 12.76 3.07
C TRP A 41 1.60 13.68 2.29
N TYR A 42 0.80 14.53 2.95
CA TYR A 42 -0.18 15.38 2.25
C TYR A 42 0.41 16.33 1.20
N HIS A 43 1.70 16.66 1.30
CA HIS A 43 2.38 17.55 0.35
C HIS A 43 3.26 16.80 -0.65
N CYS A 44 3.15 15.46 -0.71
CA CYS A 44 3.82 14.63 -1.69
C CYS A 44 2.99 14.56 -2.99
N PRO A 45 3.43 15.15 -4.11
CA PRO A 45 2.65 15.18 -5.35
C PRO A 45 2.45 13.77 -5.95
N HIS A 46 3.40 12.85 -5.75
CA HIS A 46 3.25 11.45 -6.18
C HIS A 46 2.19 10.71 -5.39
N CYS A 47 2.14 10.93 -4.07
CA CYS A 47 1.14 10.36 -3.19
C CYS A 47 -0.25 10.89 -3.56
N TYR A 48 -0.37 12.21 -3.81
CA TYR A 48 -1.61 12.81 -4.31
C TYR A 48 -2.08 12.22 -5.65
N SER A 49 -1.14 11.95 -6.57
CA SER A 49 -1.47 11.34 -7.87
C SER A 49 -1.90 9.87 -7.72
N LEU A 50 -1.39 9.16 -6.70
CA LEU A 50 -1.68 7.76 -6.43
C LEU A 50 -2.98 7.56 -5.64
N GLU A 51 -3.42 8.55 -4.85
CA GLU A 51 -4.55 8.43 -3.93
C GLU A 51 -5.81 7.84 -4.60
N ARG A 52 -6.24 8.40 -5.73
CA ARG A 52 -7.45 7.94 -6.41
C ARG A 52 -7.37 6.47 -6.86
N PRO A 53 -6.40 6.07 -7.72
CA PRO A 53 -6.32 4.68 -8.16
C PRO A 53 -6.03 3.71 -7.00
N LEU A 54 -5.34 4.16 -5.94
CA LEU A 54 -5.11 3.35 -4.75
C LEU A 54 -6.40 3.07 -4.00
N ARG A 55 -7.25 4.08 -3.77
CA ARG A 55 -8.56 3.88 -3.12
C ARG A 55 -9.47 2.95 -3.91
N GLU A 56 -9.52 3.13 -5.23
CA GLU A 56 -10.25 2.23 -6.13
C GLU A 56 -9.73 0.78 -6.03
N TRP A 57 -8.42 0.57 -5.88
CA TRP A 57 -7.83 -0.76 -5.70
C TRP A 57 -8.11 -1.35 -4.31
N VAL A 58 -8.06 -0.55 -3.24
CA VAL A 58 -8.33 -0.98 -1.86
C VAL A 58 -9.73 -1.59 -1.74
N GLU A 59 -10.72 -1.05 -2.45
CA GLU A 59 -12.08 -1.60 -2.51
C GLU A 59 -12.16 -3.01 -3.14
N THR A 60 -11.13 -3.44 -3.86
CA THR A 60 -11.06 -4.76 -4.51
C THR A 60 -10.26 -5.80 -3.71
N MET A 61 -9.69 -5.41 -2.57
CA MET A 61 -8.83 -6.30 -1.77
C MET A 61 -9.60 -7.50 -1.21
N PRO A 62 -8.96 -8.68 -1.11
CA PRO A 62 -9.58 -9.85 -0.48
C PRO A 62 -9.73 -9.66 1.03
N GLU A 63 -10.69 -10.35 1.65
CA GLU A 63 -10.93 -10.32 3.11
C GLU A 63 -9.71 -10.78 3.95
N SER A 64 -8.78 -11.53 3.34
CA SER A 64 -7.54 -11.97 3.96
C SER A 64 -6.45 -10.89 4.03
N ALA A 65 -6.71 -9.69 3.52
CA ALA A 65 -5.78 -8.57 3.53
C ALA A 65 -6.44 -7.31 4.11
N GLU A 66 -5.62 -6.40 4.64
CA GLU A 66 -6.08 -5.14 5.21
C GLU A 66 -5.11 -4.02 4.86
N PHE A 67 -5.68 -2.89 4.42
CA PHE A 67 -4.92 -1.70 4.02
C PHE A 67 -4.77 -0.74 5.20
N ILE A 68 -3.55 -0.27 5.44
CA ILE A 68 -3.22 0.70 6.50
C ILE A 68 -2.52 1.90 5.88
N SER A 69 -3.07 3.11 6.09
CA SER A 69 -2.38 4.34 5.72
C SER A 69 -1.53 4.83 6.90
N MET A 70 -0.28 5.18 6.63
CA MET A 70 0.66 5.70 7.63
C MET A 70 1.27 7.01 7.12
N PRO A 71 1.12 8.14 7.83
CA PRO A 71 1.82 9.35 7.47
C PRO A 71 3.34 9.17 7.70
N ALA A 72 4.14 9.44 6.68
CA ALA A 72 5.58 9.45 6.77
C ALA A 72 6.06 10.68 7.56
N ILE A 73 7.03 10.49 8.46
CA ILE A 73 7.68 11.56 9.23
C ILE A 73 9.18 11.49 8.95
N LEU A 74 9.61 12.13 7.85
CA LEU A 74 11.03 12.17 7.44
C LEU A 74 11.79 13.40 7.99
N GLY A 75 11.09 14.28 8.70
CA GLY A 75 11.66 15.44 9.38
C GLY A 75 10.59 16.22 10.15
N ASP A 76 11.04 17.15 11.01
CA ASP A 76 10.17 17.85 11.96
C ASP A 76 8.99 18.58 11.31
N SER A 77 9.20 19.14 10.11
CA SER A 77 8.14 19.86 9.38
C SER A 77 7.00 18.96 8.89
N TRP A 78 7.20 17.63 8.85
CA TRP A 78 6.19 16.67 8.38
C TRP A 78 5.30 16.17 9.52
N GLU A 79 5.78 16.27 10.75
CA GLU A 79 5.12 15.77 11.96
C GLU A 79 3.74 16.41 12.17
N PHE A 80 3.56 17.68 11.79
CA PHE A 80 2.26 18.35 11.84
C PHE A 80 1.21 17.61 11.00
N HIS A 81 1.54 17.20 9.78
CA HIS A 81 0.61 16.47 8.91
C HIS A 81 0.31 15.07 9.45
N ALA A 82 1.28 14.40 10.07
CA ALA A 82 1.05 13.12 10.72
C ALA A 82 0.07 13.22 11.90
N ARG A 83 0.23 14.24 12.76
CA ARG A 83 -0.71 14.53 13.84
C ARG A 83 -2.11 14.83 13.32
N VAL A 84 -2.21 15.62 12.26
CA VAL A 84 -3.51 15.92 11.62
C VAL A 84 -4.18 14.64 11.15
N TYR A 85 -3.45 13.75 10.45
CA TYR A 85 -3.99 12.46 10.01
C TYR A 85 -4.56 11.65 11.17
N TYR A 86 -3.76 11.38 12.20
CA TYR A 86 -4.19 10.56 13.36
C TYR A 86 -5.25 11.23 14.24
N THR A 87 -5.48 12.54 14.09
CA THR A 87 -6.58 13.23 14.78
C THR A 87 -7.92 13.04 14.04
N LEU A 88 -7.88 12.76 12.73
CA LEU A 88 -9.05 12.64 11.87
C LEU A 88 -9.47 11.19 11.60
N GLU A 89 -8.56 10.23 11.78
CA GLU A 89 -8.80 8.78 11.73
C GLU A 89 -9.65 8.30 12.92
#